data_AF-A0A177MQM7-F1
#
_entry.id   AF-A0A177MQM7-F1
#
_cell.length_a   1.000
_cell.length_b   1.000
_cell.length_c   1.000
_cell.angle_alpha   90.00
_cell.angle_beta   90.00
_cell.angle_gamma   90.00
#
_symmetry.space_group_name_H-M   'P 1'
#
loop_
_entity.id
_entity.type
_entity.pdbx_description
1 polymer ?
#
loop_
_entity_poly.entity_id
_entity_poly.type
_entity_poly.pdbx_seq_one_letter_code
_entity_poly.pdbx_strand_id
1 'polypeptide(L)'
;METVPIYDVGGSLPISLDAFRNRPCALPFSHAAYVPPTPEEVNRLIKLVGWSQSVTAKLVGVNYVPKKGSSTIRKWQASVEKDDYREIPYSAWRLMLLYAGVVSIDDGLAALNVHS
;
A
#
# COMPACT_ATOMS: atom_id res chain seq x y z
N MET A 1 16.43 -30.70 10.03
CA MET A 1 16.10 -29.34 10.53
C MET A 1 15.75 -28.52 9.33
N GLU A 2 14.46 -28.22 9.17
CA GLU A 2 13.94 -27.48 8.02
C GLU A 2 14.47 -26.05 8.07
N THR A 3 15.17 -25.63 7.01
CA THR A 3 15.62 -24.26 6.83
C THR A 3 14.41 -23.42 6.46
N VAL A 4 13.90 -22.65 7.42
CA VAL A 4 12.92 -21.60 7.14
C VAL A 4 13.59 -20.61 6.17
N PRO A 5 13.08 -20.42 4.94
CA PRO A 5 13.64 -19.43 4.05
C PRO A 5 13.39 -18.05 4.66
N ILE A 6 14.47 -17.40 5.06
CA ILE A 6 14.48 -15.97 5.38
C ILE A 6 14.27 -15.27 4.05
N TYR A 7 13.04 -14.85 3.77
CA TYR A 7 12.78 -13.96 2.64
C TYR A 7 13.42 -12.62 2.98
N ASP A 8 14.43 -12.24 2.18
CA ASP A 8 14.92 -10.87 2.12
C ASP A 8 13.78 -9.99 1.59
N VAL A 9 12.89 -9.55 2.47
CA VAL A 9 11.84 -8.55 2.15
C VAL A 9 12.51 -7.17 2.12
N GLY A 10 13.58 -7.05 1.35
CA GLY A 10 14.52 -5.93 1.34
C GLY A 10 14.96 -5.55 -0.08
N GLY A 11 14.22 -5.97 -1.11
CA GLY A 11 14.37 -5.37 -2.44
C GLY A 11 14.18 -3.86 -2.32
N SER A 12 15.23 -3.08 -2.62
CA SER A 12 15.31 -1.63 -2.42
C SER A 12 13.96 -0.92 -2.62
N LEU A 13 13.49 -0.22 -1.58
CA LEU A 13 12.20 0.46 -1.60
C LEU A 13 12.06 1.34 -2.85
N PRO A 14 10.88 1.37 -3.50
CA PRO A 14 10.69 2.14 -4.73
C PRO A 14 11.11 3.60 -4.56
N ILE A 15 11.93 4.12 -5.47
CA ILE A 15 12.41 5.52 -5.43
C ILE A 15 11.54 6.50 -6.21
N SER A 16 10.56 6.01 -6.97
CA SER A 16 9.62 6.79 -7.77
C SER A 16 8.24 6.11 -7.80
N LEU A 17 7.22 6.85 -8.25
CA LEU A 17 5.87 6.31 -8.45
C LEU A 17 5.84 5.27 -9.58
N ASP A 18 6.63 5.47 -10.63
CA ASP A 18 6.76 4.49 -11.73
C ASP A 18 7.37 3.17 -11.23
N ALA A 19 8.35 3.24 -10.33
CA ALA A 19 8.93 2.05 -9.71
C ALA A 19 7.90 1.28 -8.84
N PHE A 20 6.92 1.98 -8.28
CA PHE A 20 5.82 1.35 -7.54
C PHE A 20 4.89 0.55 -8.45
N ARG A 21 4.67 0.99 -9.70
CA ARG A 21 3.74 0.34 -10.65
C ARG A 21 4.11 -1.12 -10.93
N ASN A 22 5.40 -1.44 -10.88
CA ASN A 22 5.92 -2.78 -11.17
C ASN A 22 6.03 -3.68 -9.92
N ARG A 23 5.53 -3.24 -8.75
CA ARG A 23 5.58 -4.04 -7.53
C ARG A 23 4.41 -5.03 -7.43
N PRO A 24 4.61 -6.20 -6.78
CA PRO A 24 3.52 -7.14 -6.48
C PRO A 24 2.32 -6.50 -5.80
N CYS A 25 2.55 -5.53 -4.90
CA CYS A 25 1.49 -4.81 -4.20
C CYS A 25 0.73 -3.81 -5.07
N ALA A 26 1.20 -3.47 -6.27
CA ALA A 26 0.45 -2.63 -7.21
C ALA A 26 -0.49 -3.44 -8.13
N LEU A 27 -0.36 -4.77 -8.12
CA LEU A 27 -1.18 -5.64 -8.95
C LEU A 27 -2.65 -5.66 -8.47
N PRO A 28 -3.60 -5.97 -9.37
CA PRO A 28 -4.99 -6.21 -8.99
C PRO A 28 -5.12 -7.38 -8.02
N PHE A 29 -6.11 -7.35 -7.13
CA PHE A 29 -6.35 -8.41 -6.14
C PHE A 29 -6.57 -9.80 -6.74
N SER A 30 -7.14 -9.87 -7.95
CA SER A 30 -7.35 -11.13 -8.68
C SER A 30 -6.07 -11.72 -9.28
N HIS A 31 -4.97 -10.97 -9.30
CA HIS A 31 -3.71 -11.41 -9.91
C HIS A 31 -2.98 -12.38 -8.97
N ALA A 32 -2.56 -13.54 -9.48
CA ALA A 32 -1.95 -14.60 -8.66
C ALA A 32 -0.64 -14.18 -7.95
N ALA A 33 0.09 -13.23 -8.53
CA ALA A 33 1.31 -12.66 -7.94
C ALA A 33 1.07 -11.45 -7.02
N TYR A 34 -0.19 -11.08 -6.73
CA TYR A 34 -0.47 -10.00 -5.80
C TYR A 34 0.00 -10.36 -4.40
N VAL A 35 0.69 -9.41 -3.75
CA VAL A 35 1.10 -9.50 -2.35
C VAL A 35 0.73 -8.18 -1.68
N PRO A 36 0.11 -8.19 -0.48
CA PRO A 36 -0.15 -6.96 0.27
C PRO A 36 1.12 -6.13 0.49
N PRO A 37 1.02 -4.79 0.51
CA PRO A 37 2.20 -3.95 0.70
C PRO A 37 2.76 -4.10 2.11
N THR A 38 4.08 -3.98 2.23
CA THR A 38 4.72 -3.93 3.56
C THR A 38 4.49 -2.56 4.23
N PRO A 39 4.67 -2.44 5.56
CA PRO A 39 4.60 -1.15 6.25
C PRO A 39 5.56 -0.09 5.66
N GLU A 40 6.74 -0.53 5.22
CA GLU A 40 7.75 0.31 4.59
C GLU A 40 7.29 0.80 3.22
N GLU A 41 6.63 -0.06 2.42
CA GLU A 41 6.04 0.32 1.14
C GLU A 41 4.89 1.33 1.32
N VAL A 42 4.02 1.12 2.32
CA VAL A 42 2.96 2.08 2.67
C VAL A 42 3.55 3.43 3.05
N ASN A 43 4.55 3.44 3.93
CA ASN A 43 5.25 4.66 4.34
C ASN A 43 5.98 5.32 3.17
N ARG A 44 6.58 4.53 2.28
CA ARG A 44 7.32 5.03 1.13
C ARG A 44 6.41 5.72 0.13
N LEU A 45 5.27 5.12 -0.21
CA LEU A 45 4.29 5.75 -1.10
C LEU A 45 3.86 7.12 -0.54
N ILE A 46 3.43 7.16 0.74
CA ILE A 46 2.97 8.39 1.43
C ILE A 46 4.05 9.49 1.36
N LYS A 47 5.32 9.14 1.56
CA LYS A 47 6.43 10.09 1.47
C LYS A 47 6.70 10.57 0.05
N LEU A 48 6.66 9.68 -0.96
CA LEU A 48 6.90 10.04 -2.35
C LEU A 48 5.87 11.04 -2.90
N VAL A 49 4.60 10.87 -2.52
CA VAL A 49 3.50 11.77 -2.91
C VAL A 49 3.36 12.99 -2.00
N GLY A 50 4.15 13.07 -0.92
CA GLY A 50 4.13 14.20 0.02
C GLY A 50 2.88 14.28 0.91
N TRP A 51 2.18 13.17 1.16
CA TRP A 51 0.98 13.19 1.99
C TRP A 51 1.30 13.15 3.49
N SER A 52 0.47 13.82 4.29
CA SER A 52 0.43 13.62 5.75
C SER A 52 -0.53 12.49 6.11
N GLN A 53 -0.40 11.91 7.32
CA GLN A 53 -1.34 10.89 7.81
C GLN A 53 -2.80 11.37 7.78
N SER A 54 -3.05 12.66 8.03
CA SER A 54 -4.40 13.23 7.97
C SER A 54 -4.93 13.32 6.54
N VAL A 55 -4.07 13.63 5.56
CA VAL A 55 -4.44 13.62 4.14
C VAL A 55 -4.72 12.19 3.69
N THR A 56 -3.82 11.24 3.99
CA THR A 56 -4.02 9.83 3.68
C THR A 56 -5.31 9.30 4.28
N ALA A 57 -5.60 9.63 5.55
CA ALA A 57 -6.83 9.19 6.21
C ALA A 57 -8.10 9.71 5.53
N LYS A 58 -8.10 10.98 5.08
CA LYS A 58 -9.20 11.56 4.31
C LYS A 58 -9.38 10.88 2.95
N LEU A 59 -8.27 10.60 2.26
CA LEU A 59 -8.31 9.95 0.94
C LEU A 59 -8.94 8.55 1.00
N VAL A 60 -8.62 7.78 2.04
CA VAL A 60 -9.08 6.38 2.18
C VAL A 60 -10.30 6.21 3.08
N GLY A 61 -10.85 7.30 3.62
CA GLY A 61 -12.07 7.27 4.43
C GLY A 61 -11.92 6.63 5.81
N VAL A 62 -10.78 6.80 6.48
CA VAL A 62 -10.56 6.32 7.87
C VAL A 62 -10.52 7.46 8.88
N ASN A 63 -10.83 7.15 10.14
CA ASN A 63 -10.85 8.13 11.22
C ASN A 63 -9.49 8.80 11.42
N TYR A 64 -9.51 10.11 11.71
CA TYR A 64 -8.35 10.89 12.09
C TYR A 64 -8.73 11.93 13.14
N VAL A 65 -7.75 12.33 13.95
CA VAL A 65 -7.91 13.41 14.93
C VAL A 65 -7.12 14.63 14.43
N PRO A 66 -7.75 15.81 14.31
CA PRO A 66 -7.04 17.04 13.96
C PRO A 66 -5.83 17.25 14.88
N LYS A 67 -4.67 17.61 14.29
CA LYS A 67 -3.37 17.78 14.98
C LYS A 67 -2.72 16.51 15.55
N LYS A 68 -3.40 15.35 15.63
CA LYS A 68 -2.82 14.08 16.12
C LYS A 68 -2.63 13.02 15.03
N GLY A 69 -3.18 13.20 13.83
CA GLY A 69 -3.07 12.24 12.74
C GLY A 69 -4.09 11.11 12.83
N SER A 70 -3.81 9.98 12.17
CA SER A 70 -4.70 8.81 12.16
C SER A 70 -3.99 7.61 12.75
N SER A 71 -4.58 7.03 13.80
CA SER A 71 -4.08 5.80 14.39
C SER A 71 -4.09 4.66 13.38
N THR A 72 -5.12 4.56 12.54
CA THR A 72 -5.20 3.55 11.48
C THR A 72 -4.02 3.64 10.52
N ILE A 73 -3.71 4.84 10.00
CA ILE A 73 -2.55 5.03 9.11
C ILE A 73 -1.24 4.70 9.83
N ARG A 74 -1.09 5.11 11.10
CA ARG A 74 0.09 4.77 11.90
C ARG A 74 0.29 3.27 12.06
N LYS A 75 -0.80 2.51 12.26
CA LYS A 75 -0.78 1.05 12.40
C LYS A 75 -0.41 0.34 11.10
N TRP A 76 -0.81 0.89 9.95
CA TRP A 76 -0.38 0.39 8.63
C TRP A 76 1.11 0.62 8.34
N GLN A 77 1.72 1.61 8.99
CA GLN A 77 3.15 1.94 8.88
C GLN A 77 4.01 1.32 10.00
N ALA A 78 3.38 0.68 10.99
CA ALA A 78 4.09 0.09 12.12
C ALA A 78 4.81 -1.20 11.68
N SER A 79 6.00 -1.46 12.25
CA SER A 79 6.73 -2.72 12.02
C SER A 79 5.84 -3.91 12.36
N VAL A 80 5.92 -4.96 11.55
CA VAL A 80 5.14 -6.20 11.70
C VAL A 80 5.32 -6.87 13.06
N GLU A 81 6.41 -6.58 13.76
CA GLU A 81 6.72 -7.11 15.10
C GLU A 81 5.99 -6.37 16.24
N LYS A 82 5.35 -5.22 15.96
CA LYS A 82 4.66 -4.43 16.98
C LYS A 82 3.20 -4.86 17.13
N ASP A 83 2.72 -4.90 18.38
CA ASP A 83 1.32 -5.25 18.69
C ASP A 83 0.27 -4.35 17.99
N ASP A 84 0.66 -3.11 17.68
CA ASP A 84 -0.21 -2.16 17.00
C ASP A 84 -0.15 -2.27 15.47
N TYR A 85 0.68 -3.14 14.88
CA TYR A 85 0.68 -3.41 13.45
C TYR A 85 -0.67 -3.90 12.96
N ARG A 86 -1.16 -3.32 11.87
CA ARG A 86 -2.30 -3.84 11.13
C ARG A 86 -1.96 -3.77 9.64
N GLU A 87 -2.20 -4.85 8.92
CA GLU A 87 -2.10 -4.83 7.46
C GLU A 87 -3.14 -3.85 6.88
N ILE A 88 -2.75 -3.11 5.84
CA ILE A 88 -3.67 -2.23 5.11
C ILE A 88 -4.62 -3.07 4.25
N PRO A 89 -5.95 -2.84 4.32
CA PRO A 89 -6.89 -3.52 3.43
C PRO A 89 -6.60 -3.19 1.95
N TYR A 90 -6.75 -4.17 1.06
CA TYR A 90 -6.54 -3.99 -0.39
C TYR A 90 -7.30 -2.78 -0.94
N SER A 91 -8.55 -2.58 -0.55
CA SER A 91 -9.38 -1.46 -1.04
C SER A 91 -8.77 -0.10 -0.69
N ALA A 92 -8.28 0.08 0.54
CA ALA A 92 -7.62 1.30 0.96
C ALA A 92 -6.30 1.51 0.23
N TRP A 93 -5.50 0.44 0.08
CA TRP A 93 -4.24 0.50 -0.65
C TRP A 93 -4.45 0.83 -2.13
N ARG A 94 -5.41 0.17 -2.79
CA ARG A 94 -5.74 0.42 -4.19
C ARG A 94 -6.20 1.86 -4.41
N LEU A 95 -6.99 2.40 -3.49
CA LEU A 95 -7.42 3.79 -3.52
C LEU A 95 -6.25 4.77 -3.38
N MET A 96 -5.27 4.46 -2.51
CA MET A 96 -4.04 5.25 -2.41
C MET A 96 -3.24 5.22 -3.72
N LEU A 97 -3.09 4.06 -4.35
CA LEU A 97 -2.37 3.94 -5.63
C LEU A 97 -3.05 4.71 -6.77
N LEU A 98 -4.39 4.70 -6.79
CA LEU A 98 -5.19 5.48 -7.75
C LEU A 98 -4.96 6.98 -7.57
N TYR A 99 -5.09 7.50 -6.35
CA TYR A 99 -4.83 8.92 -6.07
C TYR A 99 -3.36 9.33 -6.28
N ALA A 100 -2.43 8.39 -6.11
CA ALA A 100 -1.02 8.59 -6.39
C ALA A 100 -0.68 8.52 -7.89
N GLY A 101 -1.62 8.12 -8.75
CA GLY A 101 -1.39 7.94 -10.19
C GLY A 101 -0.48 6.76 -10.54
N VAL A 102 -0.23 5.84 -9.60
CA VAL A 102 0.59 4.63 -9.83
C VAL A 102 -0.16 3.63 -10.72
N VAL A 103 -1.47 3.57 -10.53
CA VAL A 103 -2.40 2.68 -11.25
C VAL A 103 -3.66 3.45 -11.64
N SER A 104 -4.44 2.86 -12.53
CA SER A 104 -5.69 3.39 -13.05
C SER A 104 -6.87 2.44 -12.77
N ILE A 105 -8.08 2.95 -13.03
CA ILE A 105 -9.31 2.12 -13.01
C ILE A 105 -9.26 1.10 -14.15
N ASP A 106 -8.78 1.51 -15.32
CA ASP A 106 -8.65 0.65 -16.51
C ASP A 106 -7.77 -0.57 -16.26
N ASP A 107 -6.67 -0.42 -15.49
CA ASP A 107 -5.83 -1.56 -15.10
C ASP A 107 -6.63 -2.64 -14.35
N GLY A 108 -7.60 -2.24 -13.51
CA GLY A 108 -8.45 -3.14 -12.76
C GLY A 108 -9.53 -3.80 -13.61
N LEU A 109 -10.14 -3.04 -14.52
CA LEU A 109 -11.15 -3.54 -15.46
C LEU A 109 -10.54 -4.54 -16.45
N ALA A 110 -9.37 -4.21 -17.00
CA ALA A 110 -8.63 -5.08 -17.92
C ALA A 110 -8.26 -6.42 -17.27
N ALA A 111 -7.83 -6.41 -16.00
CA ALA A 111 -7.50 -7.62 -15.26
C ALA A 111 -8.68 -8.57 -15.01
N LEU A 112 -9.91 -8.07 -15.15
CA LEU A 112 -11.14 -8.85 -15.02
C LEU A 112 -11.82 -9.12 -16.37
N ASN A 113 -11.21 -8.71 -17.49
CA ASN A 113 -11.82 -8.72 -18.84
C ASN A 113 -13.19 -8.02 -18.87
N VAL A 114 -13.36 -6.97 -18.07
CA VAL A 114 -14.56 -6.14 -18.07
C VAL A 114 -14.31 -4.98 -19.02
N HIS A 115 -14.92 -5.04 -20.20
CA HIS A 115 -14.91 -3.94 -21.15
C HIS A 115 -16.12 -3.04 -20.91
N SER A 116 -15.92 -1.73 -21.00
CA SER A 116 -16.98 -0.71 -20.90
C SER A 116 -17.75 -0.56 -22.20
#